data_AF-A0A401MCJ8-F1
#
_entry.id   AF-A0A401MCJ8-F1
#
_cell.length_a   1.000
_cell.length_b   1.000
_cell.length_c   1.000
_cell.angle_alpha   90.00
_cell.angle_beta   90.00
_cell.angle_gamma   90.00
#
_symmetry.space_group_name_H-M   'P 1'
#
loop_
_entity.id
_entity.type
_entity.pdbx_description
1 polymer ?
#
loop_
_entity_poly.entity_id
_entity_poly.type
_entity_poly.pdbx_seq_one_letter_code
_entity_poly.pdbx_strand_id
1 'polypeptide(L)'
;MSGIQSKNGWEMEKVVDDRGNIYTRPAPGTPLDFQVRMGEVETVLVHVVTRFHYEIDALRKGEAVGWRKPGSVRKGLAETNLSSGTAVQIRPDSYPPGARGGFYPMEELVIRDILAECEGVVRWGGDDSRPNESLFYIDVPPGDERLTRVAEKIRGWTYTPGKGAGVLVDPLQPERRTAANRLAGQQT
;
A
#
# COMPACT_ATOMS: atom_id res chain seq x y z
N MET A 1 -2.15 17.32 -13.48
CA MET A 1 -0.71 17.41 -13.16
C MET A 1 -0.42 18.69 -12.37
N SER A 2 0.52 18.65 -11.42
CA SER A 2 0.82 19.76 -10.50
C SER A 2 2.22 20.36 -10.68
N GLY A 3 3.15 19.62 -11.33
CA GLY A 3 4.57 19.97 -11.41
C GLY A 3 5.36 19.73 -10.12
N ILE A 4 4.74 19.20 -9.06
CA ILE A 4 5.37 18.93 -7.77
C ILE A 4 5.49 17.41 -7.57
N GLN A 5 6.67 16.96 -7.14
CA GLN A 5 6.94 15.56 -6.85
C GLN A 5 6.62 15.22 -5.39
N SER A 6 6.03 14.04 -5.14
CA SER A 6 5.91 13.43 -3.82
C SER A 6 7.25 12.88 -3.32
N LYS A 7 7.27 12.41 -2.07
CA LYS A 7 8.48 11.90 -1.41
C LYS A 7 9.14 10.76 -2.18
N ASN A 8 8.34 9.89 -2.80
CA ASN A 8 8.81 8.79 -3.65
C ASN A 8 9.07 9.19 -5.12
N GLY A 9 9.04 10.48 -5.45
CA GLY A 9 9.40 10.99 -6.78
C GLY A 9 8.30 10.85 -7.84
N TRP A 10 7.05 10.64 -7.43
CA TRP A 10 5.90 10.62 -8.34
C TRP A 10 5.23 11.99 -8.43
N GLU A 11 4.70 12.34 -9.61
CA GLU A 11 4.05 13.63 -9.75
C GLU A 11 2.73 13.65 -8.98
N MET A 12 2.56 14.68 -8.13
CA MET A 12 1.31 14.94 -7.45
C MET A 12 0.24 15.43 -8.43
N GLU A 13 -1.01 15.09 -8.16
CA GLU A 13 -2.15 15.56 -8.94
C GLU A 13 -3.08 16.44 -8.12
N LYS A 14 -3.78 17.34 -8.81
CA LYS A 14 -4.71 18.32 -8.22
C LYS A 14 -6.17 17.88 -8.32
N VAL A 15 -6.44 16.92 -9.19
CA VAL A 15 -7.76 16.42 -9.56
C VAL A 15 -7.76 14.90 -9.49
N VAL A 16 -8.93 14.34 -9.22
CA VAL A 16 -9.22 12.89 -9.16
C VAL A 16 -10.50 12.65 -9.94
N ASP A 17 -10.61 11.48 -10.56
CA ASP A 17 -11.78 11.08 -11.37
C ASP A 17 -12.11 12.01 -12.54
N ASP A 18 -11.17 12.86 -12.95
CA ASP A 18 -11.31 13.78 -14.09
C ASP A 18 -9.94 14.09 -14.71
N ARG A 19 -9.73 13.67 -15.97
CA ARG A 19 -8.59 14.05 -16.84
C ARG A 19 -7.19 13.90 -16.21
N GLY A 20 -7.06 13.17 -15.10
CA GLY A 20 -5.82 12.84 -14.40
C GLY A 20 -5.50 11.35 -14.44
N ASN A 21 -4.52 10.91 -13.67
CA ASN A 21 -4.17 9.49 -13.54
C ASN A 21 -4.69 8.84 -12.27
N ILE A 22 -5.43 9.60 -11.44
CA ILE A 22 -5.93 9.14 -10.15
C ILE A 22 -7.42 8.95 -10.25
N TYR A 23 -7.87 7.74 -9.93
CA TYR A 23 -9.27 7.36 -9.99
C TYR A 23 -9.68 6.57 -8.76
N THR A 24 -10.96 6.64 -8.43
CA THR A 24 -11.60 5.75 -7.48
C THR A 24 -11.59 4.33 -8.05
N ARG A 25 -11.08 3.39 -7.26
CA ARG A 25 -10.95 1.97 -7.62
C ARG A 25 -11.51 1.09 -6.51
N PRO A 26 -12.30 0.06 -6.86
CA PRO A 26 -12.74 -0.92 -5.89
C PRO A 26 -11.57 -1.83 -5.51
N ALA A 27 -11.58 -2.36 -4.28
CA ALA A 27 -10.83 -3.55 -3.92
C ALA A 27 -11.76 -4.77 -4.05
N PRO A 28 -11.67 -5.56 -5.14
CA PRO A 28 -12.64 -6.62 -5.43
C PRO A 28 -12.76 -7.63 -4.28
N GLY A 29 -13.99 -8.08 -4.00
CA GLY A 29 -14.29 -9.00 -2.90
C GLY A 29 -14.49 -8.33 -1.53
N THR A 30 -14.30 -7.01 -1.44
CA THR A 30 -14.45 -6.22 -0.21
C THR A 30 -15.47 -5.09 -0.40
N PRO A 31 -15.95 -4.42 0.67
CA PRO A 31 -16.81 -3.24 0.54
C PRO A 31 -16.03 -1.94 0.26
N LEU A 32 -14.74 -2.03 -0.09
CA LEU A 32 -13.84 -0.88 -0.15
C LEU A 32 -13.71 -0.32 -1.56
N ASP A 33 -13.69 1.00 -1.63
CA ASP A 33 -13.20 1.78 -2.76
C ASP A 33 -12.25 2.86 -2.21
N PHE A 34 -11.24 3.22 -3.01
CA PHE A 34 -10.34 4.33 -2.66
C PHE A 34 -9.69 4.93 -3.91
N GLN A 35 -9.27 6.18 -3.81
CA GLN A 35 -8.66 6.92 -4.91
C GLN A 35 -7.17 6.58 -5.03
N VAL A 36 -6.76 6.04 -6.17
CA VAL A 36 -5.38 5.57 -6.39
C VAL A 36 -4.92 5.92 -7.80
N ARG A 37 -3.60 6.06 -7.98
CA ARG A 37 -3.00 6.18 -9.31
C ARG A 37 -3.20 4.88 -10.08
N MET A 38 -3.71 4.99 -11.31
CA MET A 38 -4.00 3.87 -12.19
C MET A 38 -2.78 3.03 -12.55
N GLY A 39 -3.04 1.83 -13.07
CA GLY A 39 -2.03 0.97 -13.69
C GLY A 39 -1.35 0.05 -12.68
N GLU A 40 -0.02 0.07 -12.64
CA GLU A 40 0.75 -0.82 -11.76
C GLU A 40 0.59 -0.46 -10.28
N VAL A 41 0.56 0.84 -9.97
CA VAL A 41 0.31 1.34 -8.61
C VAL A 41 -1.04 0.85 -8.07
N GLU A 42 -2.10 1.01 -8.86
CA GLU A 42 -3.43 0.48 -8.57
C GLU A 42 -3.38 -1.02 -8.27
N THR A 43 -2.75 -1.80 -9.17
CA THR A 43 -2.67 -3.27 -9.03
C THR A 43 -2.04 -3.67 -7.70
N VAL A 44 -0.93 -3.03 -7.33
CA VAL A 44 -0.18 -3.35 -6.11
C VAL A 44 -0.91 -2.87 -4.85
N LEU A 45 -1.41 -1.64 -4.82
CA LEU A 45 -2.07 -1.10 -3.62
C LEU A 45 -3.44 -1.72 -3.37
N VAL A 46 -4.19 -2.09 -4.42
CA VAL A 46 -5.41 -2.90 -4.27
C VAL A 46 -5.07 -4.25 -3.64
N HIS A 47 -4.00 -4.92 -4.09
CA HIS A 47 -3.55 -6.19 -3.49
C HIS A 47 -3.25 -6.04 -2.00
N VAL A 48 -2.50 -5.00 -1.60
CA VAL A 48 -2.18 -4.73 -0.18
C VAL A 48 -3.45 -4.55 0.66
N VAL A 49 -4.40 -3.72 0.19
CA VAL A 49 -5.66 -3.45 0.91
C VAL A 49 -6.50 -4.71 1.02
N THR A 50 -6.59 -5.51 -0.06
CA THR A 50 -7.35 -6.76 -0.04
C THR A 50 -6.74 -7.80 0.89
N ARG A 51 -5.41 -7.96 0.90
CA ARG A 51 -4.70 -8.84 1.86
C ARG A 51 -4.95 -8.40 3.30
N PHE A 52 -4.82 -7.09 3.58
CA PHE A 52 -5.12 -6.55 4.91
C PHE A 52 -6.55 -6.88 5.34
N HIS A 53 -7.54 -6.68 4.46
CA HIS A 53 -8.94 -6.94 4.75
C HIS A 53 -9.21 -8.41 5.15
N TYR A 54 -8.58 -9.37 4.48
CA TYR A 54 -8.84 -10.79 4.73
C TYR A 54 -7.99 -11.39 5.84
N GLU A 55 -6.81 -10.86 6.12
CA GLU A 55 -5.84 -11.52 7.01
C GLU A 55 -5.56 -10.77 8.31
N ILE A 56 -5.93 -9.49 8.40
CA ILE A 56 -5.78 -8.69 9.62
C ILE A 56 -7.15 -8.39 10.20
N ASP A 57 -7.97 -7.59 9.50
CA ASP A 57 -9.31 -7.24 9.96
C ASP A 57 -10.21 -6.83 8.79
N ALA A 58 -11.49 -7.23 8.86
CA ALA A 58 -12.48 -6.97 7.83
C ALA A 58 -12.85 -5.48 7.82
N LEU A 59 -12.17 -4.74 6.93
CA LEU A 59 -12.38 -3.30 6.74
C LEU A 59 -13.79 -2.94 6.25
N ARG A 60 -14.31 -1.83 6.77
CA ARG A 60 -15.57 -1.19 6.37
C ARG A 60 -15.34 -0.10 5.33
N LYS A 61 -16.41 0.30 4.64
CA LYS A 61 -16.39 1.43 3.70
C LYS A 61 -15.79 2.68 4.37
N GLY A 62 -14.84 3.32 3.69
CA GLY A 62 -14.14 4.51 4.18
C GLY A 62 -12.93 4.22 5.08
N GLU A 63 -12.69 2.96 5.46
CA GLU A 63 -11.51 2.59 6.25
C GLU A 63 -10.24 2.39 5.39
N ALA A 64 -10.35 2.47 4.07
CA ALA A 64 -9.22 2.64 3.15
C ALA A 64 -9.29 4.02 2.50
N VAL A 65 -8.28 4.86 2.73
CA VAL A 65 -8.23 6.26 2.28
C VAL A 65 -7.02 6.46 1.39
N GLY A 66 -7.26 6.66 0.11
CA GLY A 66 -6.22 6.89 -0.89
C GLY A 66 -5.85 8.37 -1.04
N TRP A 67 -6.01 8.90 -2.26
CA TRP A 67 -5.54 10.23 -2.62
C TRP A 67 -5.99 11.35 -1.68
N ARG A 68 -5.07 12.28 -1.44
CA ARG A 68 -5.35 13.52 -0.72
C ARG A 68 -4.87 14.72 -1.53
N LYS A 69 -5.59 15.84 -1.44
CA LYS A 69 -5.19 17.08 -2.13
C LYS A 69 -3.79 17.52 -1.66
N PRO A 70 -2.89 17.96 -2.54
CA PRO A 70 -1.52 18.38 -2.17
C PRO A 70 -1.42 19.38 -1.00
N GLY A 71 -2.40 20.26 -0.83
CA GLY A 71 -2.45 21.22 0.29
C GLY A 71 -2.85 20.65 1.65
N SER A 72 -3.31 19.39 1.69
CA SER A 72 -3.81 18.72 2.91
C SER A 72 -2.81 17.76 3.53
N VAL A 73 -1.66 17.53 2.88
CA VAL A 73 -0.59 16.64 3.35
C VAL A 73 0.60 17.45 3.85
N ARG A 74 1.35 16.88 4.80
CA ARG A 74 2.55 17.53 5.32
C ARG A 74 3.70 17.36 4.32
N LYS A 75 4.29 18.48 3.90
CA LYS A 75 5.42 18.49 2.97
C LYS A 75 6.62 17.72 3.53
N GLY A 76 7.37 17.06 2.64
CA GLY A 76 8.63 16.39 2.96
C GLY A 76 8.50 15.01 3.65
N LEU A 77 7.29 14.59 4.01
CA LEU A 77 7.02 13.29 4.61
C LEU A 77 6.39 12.30 3.62
N ALA A 78 6.32 11.02 4.00
CA ALA A 78 5.73 9.95 3.20
C ALA A 78 4.25 10.20 2.88
N GLU A 79 3.51 10.95 3.71
CA GLU A 79 2.10 11.33 3.43
C GLU A 79 1.93 12.09 2.12
N THR A 80 2.99 12.72 1.61
CA THR A 80 2.96 13.36 0.28
C THR A 80 2.68 12.37 -0.86
N ASN A 81 2.96 11.07 -0.67
CA ASN A 81 2.68 10.01 -1.63
C ASN A 81 1.15 9.77 -1.80
N LEU A 82 0.33 10.21 -0.84
CA LEU A 82 -1.13 10.23 -1.03
C LEU A 82 -1.50 11.22 -2.14
N SER A 83 -0.77 12.33 -2.28
CA SER A 83 -1.08 13.36 -3.29
C SER A 83 -0.71 12.99 -4.72
N SER A 84 0.17 12.00 -4.90
CA SER A 84 0.49 11.40 -6.19
C SER A 84 -0.34 10.14 -6.48
N GLY A 85 -1.21 9.73 -5.54
CA GLY A 85 -2.03 8.52 -5.65
C GLY A 85 -1.24 7.23 -5.48
N THR A 86 -0.03 7.30 -4.92
CA THR A 86 0.88 6.15 -4.75
C THR A 86 1.00 5.70 -3.30
N ALA A 87 -0.02 5.99 -2.50
CA ALA A 87 -0.15 5.55 -1.13
C ALA A 87 -1.62 5.35 -0.77
N VAL A 88 -1.85 4.56 0.26
CA VAL A 88 -3.15 4.36 0.90
C VAL A 88 -2.97 4.37 2.42
N GLN A 89 -3.92 4.95 3.13
CA GLN A 89 -4.04 4.80 4.57
C GLN A 89 -5.14 3.81 4.90
N ILE A 90 -4.84 2.83 5.74
CA ILE A 90 -5.81 1.87 6.27
C ILE A 90 -6.10 2.26 7.73
N ARG A 91 -7.38 2.49 8.04
CA ARG A 91 -7.91 2.93 9.34
C ARG A 91 -7.10 4.09 9.96
N PRO A 92 -6.97 5.24 9.26
CA PRO A 92 -6.18 6.38 9.74
C PRO A 92 -6.63 6.92 11.10
N ASP A 93 -7.90 6.74 11.47
CA ASP A 93 -8.42 7.15 12.79
C ASP A 93 -8.01 6.20 13.92
N SER A 94 -7.73 4.93 13.61
CA SER A 94 -7.18 3.95 14.56
C SER A 94 -5.67 4.09 14.73
N TYR A 95 -4.97 4.51 13.67
CA TYR A 95 -3.50 4.52 13.60
C TYR A 95 -2.97 5.93 13.27
N PRO A 96 -3.08 6.89 14.20
CA PRO A 96 -2.73 8.28 13.94
C PRO A 96 -1.20 8.48 13.75
N PRO A 97 -0.76 9.44 12.92
CA PRO A 97 0.66 9.69 12.67
C PRO A 97 1.44 10.05 13.94
N GLY A 98 2.51 9.30 14.21
CA GLY A 98 3.41 9.43 15.35
C GLY A 98 3.16 8.39 16.45
N ALA A 99 2.05 7.65 16.38
CA ALA A 99 1.79 6.53 17.28
C ALA A 99 2.47 5.24 16.80
N ARG A 100 2.80 4.36 17.76
CA ARG A 100 3.32 3.00 17.52
C ARG A 100 2.53 1.98 18.34
N GLY A 101 2.55 0.73 17.91
CA GLY A 101 1.97 -0.39 18.65
C GLY A 101 0.46 -0.54 18.45
N GLY A 102 -0.06 -0.07 17.31
CA GLY A 102 -1.45 -0.26 16.92
C GLY A 102 -1.77 -1.68 16.45
N PHE A 103 -0.76 -2.45 16.06
CA PHE A 103 -0.91 -3.83 15.61
C PHE A 103 -0.43 -4.83 16.66
N TYR A 104 -1.14 -5.96 16.79
CA TYR A 104 -0.66 -7.10 17.54
C TYR A 104 0.51 -7.77 16.82
N PRO A 105 1.39 -8.51 17.53
CA PRO A 105 2.56 -9.14 16.91
C PRO A 105 2.24 -10.05 15.71
N MET A 106 1.09 -10.75 15.75
CA MET A 106 0.67 -11.59 14.63
C MET A 106 0.19 -10.77 13.42
N GLU A 107 -0.46 -9.62 13.65
CA GLU A 107 -0.88 -8.71 12.57
C GLU A 107 0.34 -8.05 11.93
N GLU A 108 1.34 -7.66 12.72
CA GLU A 108 2.61 -7.18 12.17
C GLU A 108 3.29 -8.23 11.30
N LEU A 109 3.29 -9.51 11.71
CA LEU A 109 3.83 -10.59 10.87
C LEU A 109 3.11 -10.70 9.52
N VAL A 110 1.78 -10.54 9.50
CA VAL A 110 0.99 -10.50 8.26
C VAL A 110 1.39 -9.28 7.42
N ILE A 111 1.55 -8.09 8.03
CA ILE A 111 2.05 -6.91 7.33
C ILE A 111 3.41 -7.19 6.68
N ARG A 112 4.36 -7.80 7.42
CA ARG A 112 5.68 -8.14 6.88
C ARG A 112 5.60 -9.12 5.72
N ASP A 113 4.72 -10.11 5.81
CA ASP A 113 4.48 -11.06 4.72
C ASP A 113 3.92 -10.37 3.47
N ILE A 114 2.95 -9.45 3.63
CA ILE A 114 2.39 -8.66 2.52
C ILE A 114 3.50 -7.85 1.83
N LEU A 115 4.35 -7.15 2.59
CA LEU A 115 5.45 -6.35 2.02
C LEU A 115 6.47 -7.24 1.28
N ALA A 116 6.79 -8.41 1.84
CA ALA A 116 7.70 -9.37 1.22
C ALA A 116 7.11 -9.96 -0.07
N GLU A 117 5.81 -10.23 -0.08
CA GLU A 117 5.08 -10.68 -1.27
C GLU A 117 5.04 -9.57 -2.34
N CYS A 118 5.03 -8.30 -1.95
CA CYS A 118 5.24 -7.16 -2.85
C CYS A 118 6.71 -6.95 -3.24
N GLU A 119 7.63 -7.85 -2.88
CA GLU A 119 9.07 -7.79 -3.23
C GLU A 119 9.73 -6.44 -2.88
N GLY A 120 9.26 -5.78 -1.83
CA GLY A 120 9.79 -4.50 -1.37
C GLY A 120 9.43 -3.28 -2.21
N VAL A 121 8.55 -3.40 -3.24
CA VAL A 121 8.05 -2.21 -3.96
C VAL A 121 7.02 -1.41 -3.16
N VAL A 122 6.56 -1.97 -2.04
CA VAL A 122 5.71 -1.31 -1.05
C VAL A 122 6.48 -1.19 0.25
N ARG A 123 6.30 -0.06 0.93
CA ARG A 123 6.79 0.21 2.27
C ARG A 123 5.64 0.55 3.21
N TRP A 124 5.80 0.19 4.49
CA TRP A 124 4.88 0.52 5.56
C TRP A 124 5.43 1.69 6.39
N GLY A 125 4.61 2.72 6.56
CA GLY A 125 4.98 3.93 7.30
C GLY A 125 5.18 3.70 8.79
N GLY A 126 4.79 2.55 9.35
CA GLY A 126 5.16 2.17 10.71
C GLY A 126 6.68 2.08 10.92
N ASP A 127 7.46 1.79 9.87
CA ASP A 127 8.92 1.73 9.94
C ASP A 127 9.60 3.08 9.80
N ASP A 128 8.86 4.13 9.46
CA ASP A 128 9.45 5.45 9.27
C ASP A 128 9.91 6.07 10.60
N SER A 129 10.91 6.96 10.50
CA SER A 129 11.44 7.71 11.65
C SER A 129 10.35 8.43 12.46
N ARG A 130 9.35 8.98 11.76
CA ARG A 130 8.07 9.39 12.33
C ARG A 130 7.02 8.36 11.87
N PRO A 131 6.58 7.48 12.77
CA PRO A 131 5.68 6.38 12.41
C PRO A 131 4.36 6.87 11.85
N ASN A 132 3.84 6.15 10.88
CA ASN A 132 2.47 6.26 10.44
C ASN A 132 1.98 4.85 10.09
N GLU A 133 1.50 4.13 11.11
CA GLU A 133 1.10 2.73 10.98
C GLU A 133 -0.11 2.52 10.07
N SER A 134 -0.89 3.58 9.77
CA SER A 134 -1.94 3.51 8.74
C SER A 134 -1.40 3.47 7.31
N LEU A 135 -0.18 3.98 7.06
CA LEU A 135 0.27 4.36 5.73
C LEU A 135 1.03 3.23 5.03
N PHE A 136 0.60 2.90 3.81
CA PHE A 136 1.31 2.01 2.89
C PHE A 136 1.55 2.74 1.58
N TYR A 137 2.76 2.66 1.02
CA TYR A 137 3.12 3.43 -0.16
C TYR A 137 4.12 2.74 -1.07
N ILE A 138 4.11 3.11 -2.35
CA ILE A 138 5.08 2.64 -3.34
C ILE A 138 6.46 3.21 -3.03
N ASP A 139 7.46 2.34 -2.91
CA ASP A 139 8.83 2.68 -2.47
C ASP A 139 9.85 2.68 -3.61
N VAL A 140 9.36 2.86 -4.84
CA VAL A 140 10.17 2.96 -6.05
C VAL A 140 9.72 4.16 -6.90
N PRO A 141 10.65 4.78 -7.66
CA PRO A 141 10.31 5.92 -8.51
C PRO A 141 9.44 5.51 -9.71
N PRO A 142 8.83 6.47 -10.42
CA PRO A 142 8.14 6.20 -11.68
C PRO A 142 9.04 5.49 -12.69
N GLY A 143 8.53 4.43 -13.33
CA GLY A 143 9.24 3.69 -14.38
C GLY A 143 10.22 2.62 -13.87
N ASP A 144 10.29 2.36 -12.57
CA ASP A 144 11.09 1.25 -12.03
C ASP A 144 10.49 -0.12 -12.40
N GLU A 145 11.27 -0.95 -13.10
CA GLU A 145 10.84 -2.26 -13.60
C GLU A 145 10.41 -3.23 -12.49
N ARG A 146 10.86 -3.03 -11.25
CA ARG A 146 10.40 -3.84 -10.11
C ARG A 146 8.89 -3.71 -9.91
N LEU A 147 8.34 -2.51 -10.07
CA LEU A 147 6.92 -2.27 -9.93
C LEU A 147 6.13 -3.02 -11.02
N THR A 148 6.60 -2.95 -12.27
CA THR A 148 6.03 -3.69 -13.40
C THR A 148 6.00 -5.19 -13.12
N ARG A 149 7.13 -5.78 -12.73
CA ARG A 149 7.20 -7.23 -12.44
C ARG A 149 6.24 -7.65 -11.33
N VAL A 150 6.17 -6.90 -10.24
CA VAL A 150 5.25 -7.22 -9.13
C VAL A 150 3.79 -7.09 -9.57
N ALA A 151 3.46 -6.05 -10.33
CA ALA A 151 2.11 -5.88 -10.86
C ALA A 151 1.72 -7.02 -11.82
N GLU A 152 2.63 -7.45 -12.71
CA GLU A 152 2.41 -8.59 -13.61
C GLU A 152 2.21 -9.90 -12.83
N LYS A 153 3.04 -10.13 -11.80
CA LYS A 153 2.89 -11.29 -10.90
C LYS A 153 1.49 -11.34 -10.27
N ILE A 154 1.04 -10.21 -9.71
CA ILE A 154 -0.28 -10.10 -9.07
C ILE A 154 -1.40 -10.31 -10.09
N ARG A 155 -1.31 -9.72 -11.28
CA ARG A 155 -2.29 -9.96 -12.36
C ARG A 155 -2.34 -11.42 -12.78
N GLY A 156 -1.19 -12.09 -12.85
CA GLY A 156 -1.11 -13.52 -13.15
C GLY A 156 -1.89 -14.40 -12.15
N TRP A 157 -1.99 -13.98 -10.89
CA TRP A 157 -2.78 -14.70 -9.88
C TRP A 157 -4.29 -14.59 -10.11
N THR A 158 -4.76 -13.50 -10.71
CA THR A 158 -6.20 -13.34 -11.03
C THR A 158 -6.69 -14.45 -11.98
N TYR A 159 -5.79 -15.00 -12.79
CA TYR A 159 -6.07 -16.09 -13.73
C TYR A 159 -5.66 -17.48 -13.20
N THR A 160 -5.15 -17.57 -11.98
CA THR A 160 -4.67 -18.84 -11.38
C THR A 160 -5.49 -19.18 -10.14
N PRO A 161 -6.39 -20.17 -10.21
CA PRO A 161 -7.14 -20.63 -9.03
C PRO A 161 -6.21 -20.99 -7.87
N GLY A 162 -6.54 -20.52 -6.66
CA GLY A 162 -5.74 -20.78 -5.46
C GLY A 162 -4.51 -19.87 -5.28
N LYS A 163 -4.38 -18.78 -6.04
CA LYS A 163 -3.38 -17.73 -5.80
C LYS A 163 -4.05 -16.35 -5.64
N GLY A 164 -3.32 -15.42 -5.02
CA GLY A 164 -3.75 -14.02 -4.86
C GLY A 164 -4.25 -13.68 -3.46
N ALA A 165 -4.78 -12.47 -3.30
CA ALA A 165 -5.29 -11.99 -2.03
C ALA A 165 -6.51 -12.80 -1.54
N GLY A 166 -6.55 -13.12 -0.25
CA GLY A 166 -7.63 -13.91 0.37
C GLY A 166 -7.47 -15.43 0.27
N VAL A 167 -6.38 -15.93 -0.34
CA VAL A 167 -5.99 -17.33 -0.20
C VAL A 167 -5.41 -17.53 1.20
N LEU A 168 -5.81 -18.60 1.89
CA LEU A 168 -5.22 -18.97 3.17
C LEU A 168 -3.72 -19.23 3.00
N VAL A 169 -2.92 -18.28 3.48
CA VAL A 169 -1.48 -18.40 3.60
C VAL A 169 -1.12 -18.52 5.07
N ASP A 170 -0.05 -19.24 5.37
CA ASP A 170 0.54 -19.27 6.71
C ASP A 170 1.77 -18.35 6.73
N PRO A 171 1.68 -17.14 7.33
CA PRO A 171 2.81 -16.22 7.45
C PRO A 171 3.97 -16.79 8.27
N LEU A 172 3.72 -17.85 9.07
CA LEU A 172 4.75 -18.50 9.88
C LEU A 172 5.60 -19.50 9.10
N GLN A 173 5.27 -19.79 7.85
CA GLN A 173 6.10 -20.65 6.99
C GLN A 173 7.55 -20.13 6.94
N PRO A 174 8.56 -21.00 7.14
CA PRO A 174 9.96 -20.57 7.28
C PRO A 174 10.47 -19.70 6.13
N GLU A 175 10.08 -20.01 4.89
CA GLU A 175 10.49 -19.26 3.70
C GLU A 175 9.91 -17.84 3.69
N ARG A 176 8.62 -17.70 4.00
CA ARG A 176 7.92 -16.41 4.11
C ARG A 176 8.51 -15.55 5.22
N ARG A 177 8.70 -16.13 6.41
CA ARG A 177 9.36 -15.43 7.53
C ARG A 177 10.77 -14.96 7.17
N THR A 178 11.53 -15.78 6.45
CA THR A 178 12.89 -15.42 6.03
C THR A 178 12.88 -14.27 5.04
N ALA A 179 11.97 -14.29 4.05
CA ALA A 179 11.79 -13.20 3.09
C ALA A 179 11.37 -11.90 3.78
N ALA A 180 10.38 -11.98 4.69
CA ALA A 180 9.90 -10.88 5.51
C ALA A 180 11.01 -10.23 6.36
N ASN A 181 11.77 -11.04 7.11
CA ASN A 181 12.86 -10.54 7.95
C ASN A 181 13.98 -9.90 7.11
N ARG A 182 14.31 -10.50 5.96
CA ARG A 182 15.30 -9.95 5.04
C ARG A 182 14.87 -8.59 4.51
N LEU A 183 13.62 -8.47 4.07
CA LEU A 183 13.09 -7.22 3.56
C LEU A 183 13.04 -6.14 4.65
N ALA A 184 12.59 -6.49 5.86
CA ALA A 184 12.55 -5.56 6.99
C ALA A 184 13.93 -4.93 7.24
N GLY A 185 15.01 -5.73 7.23
CA GLY A 185 16.38 -5.22 7.37
C GLY A 185 16.90 -4.36 6.20
N GLN A 186 16.21 -4.36 5.04
CA GLN A 186 16.52 -3.50 3.91
C GLN A 186 15.71 -2.19 3.92
N GLN A 187 14.60 -2.16 4.66
CA GLN A 187 13.67 -1.04 4.77
C GLN A 187 13.78 -0.28 6.10
N THR A 188 14.72 -0.61 6.98
CA THR A 188 15.03 0.20 8.18
C THR A 188 15.79 1.47 7.83
#